data_AF-A0ABD5W8R8-F1
#
_entry.id   AF-A0ABD5W8R8-F1
#
_cell.length_a   1.000
_cell.length_b   1.000
_cell.length_c   1.000
_cell.angle_alpha   90.00
_cell.angle_beta   90.00
_cell.angle_gamma   90.00
#
_symmetry.space_group_name_H-M   'P 1'
#
loop_
_entity.id
_entity.type
_entity.pdbx_description
1 polymer ?
#
loop_
_entity_poly.entity_id
_entity_poly.type
_entity_poly.pdbx_seq_one_letter_code
_entity_poly.pdbx_strand_id
1 'polypeptide(L)'
;MSLHAIEDLDDAYRATRALLLPIDRSLWVRLAVVVLFVGGPSLGFNGAQSSVPVDSGGPGEPFPATPPVGAEVWAVVATVVAAAVLIGLALLFVGSVMEFVLIEAVRNEDARIGTYWRRRWRQGLRLFGFRLVIGVLTLGSAAVIAGLVLLPVVVGGGTDPAAGLSVVALLLLVPVVVALAVVSGLVSGFTTTFVVPVMVREERTVLGAWGRLWPTITAHPWQYLAFVVVSVLVNLVLGILLGIAVAFAAILLLIPFGLIGGIGVLLFSAVESLGIAVIVVTALLFALALLVASALLQVPVVVYLRYYALLVLGDVEASLDLIPERRAAVRADGGAAGTDAT
;
A
#
# COMPACT_ATOMS: atom_id res chain seq x y z
N MET A 1 3.17 24.81 24.40
CA MET A 1 2.09 24.02 23.76
C MET A 1 2.78 22.91 23.00
N SER A 2 2.86 21.73 23.62
CA SER A 2 3.38 20.53 22.97
C SER A 2 2.45 20.17 21.81
N LEU A 3 3.04 19.79 20.68
CA LEU A 3 2.29 19.34 19.52
C LEU A 3 1.69 17.97 19.87
N HIS A 4 0.36 17.88 20.01
CA HIS A 4 -0.37 16.63 20.27
C HIS A 4 0.08 15.48 19.35
N ALA A 5 0.43 15.80 18.10
CA ALA A 5 0.95 14.83 17.13
C ALA A 5 2.23 14.08 17.56
N ILE A 6 3.04 14.63 18.48
CA ILE A 6 4.25 14.00 19.01
C ILE A 6 3.91 13.15 20.25
N GLU A 7 3.01 13.61 21.11
CA GLU A 7 2.55 12.86 22.30
C GLU A 7 1.79 11.60 21.88
N ASP A 8 0.93 11.70 20.87
CA ASP A 8 0.18 10.57 20.31
C ASP A 8 1.09 9.51 19.67
N LEU A 9 2.33 9.87 19.31
CA LEU A 9 3.31 8.97 18.71
C LEU A 9 3.82 7.94 19.73
N ASP A 10 4.05 8.38 20.97
CA ASP A 10 4.54 7.53 22.06
C ASP A 10 3.39 6.72 22.68
N ASP A 11 2.20 7.31 22.77
CA ASP A 11 0.98 6.62 23.20
C ASP A 11 0.60 5.49 22.22
N ALA A 12 0.73 5.73 20.90
CA ALA A 12 0.54 4.71 19.88
C ALA A 12 1.56 3.55 20.00
N TYR A 13 2.80 3.87 20.37
CA TYR A 13 3.84 2.86 20.58
C TYR A 13 3.52 1.96 21.78
N ARG A 14 3.10 2.55 22.91
CA ARG A 14 2.69 1.79 24.11
C ARG A 14 1.47 0.92 23.83
N ALA A 15 0.45 1.45 23.15
CA ALA A 15 -0.75 0.69 22.79
C ALA A 15 -0.44 -0.50 21.87
N THR A 16 0.46 -0.30 20.89
CA THR A 16 0.93 -1.34 19.98
C THR A 16 1.70 -2.42 20.74
N ARG A 17 2.59 -2.01 21.65
CA ARG A 17 3.37 -2.93 22.47
C ARG A 17 2.47 -3.78 23.36
N ALA A 18 1.46 -3.18 24.00
CA ALA A 18 0.52 -3.88 24.87
C ALA A 18 -0.41 -4.85 24.10
N LEU A 19 -0.69 -4.60 22.82
CA LEU A 19 -1.47 -5.54 21.99
C LEU A 19 -0.63 -6.71 21.49
N LEU A 20 0.62 -6.46 21.09
CA LEU A 20 1.50 -7.47 20.49
C LEU A 20 2.21 -8.35 21.53
N LEU A 21 2.24 -7.90 22.79
CA LEU A 21 2.82 -8.61 23.92
C LEU A 21 1.73 -8.86 24.98
N PRO A 22 1.55 -10.11 25.46
CA PRO A 22 2.35 -11.31 25.18
C PRO A 22 2.15 -11.91 23.78
N ILE A 23 3.18 -12.60 23.26
CA ILE A 23 3.19 -13.15 21.89
C ILE A 23 2.16 -14.30 21.77
N ASP A 24 0.95 -13.99 21.31
CA ASP A 24 -0.03 -14.99 20.90
C ASP A 24 0.10 -15.29 19.40
N ARG A 25 0.52 -16.52 19.07
CA ARG A 25 0.71 -16.98 17.68
C ARG A 25 -0.57 -16.86 16.85
N SER A 26 -1.72 -17.08 17.45
CA SER A 26 -3.01 -17.04 16.76
C SER A 26 -3.40 -15.60 16.39
N LEU A 27 -3.12 -14.64 17.26
CA LEU A 27 -3.28 -13.22 17.01
C LEU A 27 -2.32 -12.75 15.91
N TRP A 28 -1.03 -13.10 16.01
CA TRP A 28 -0.01 -12.72 15.03
C TRP A 28 -0.32 -13.24 13.62
N VAL A 29 -0.73 -14.51 13.48
CA VAL A 29 -1.09 -15.07 12.16
C VAL A 29 -2.33 -14.37 11.61
N ARG A 30 -3.36 -14.13 12.43
CA ARG A 30 -4.59 -13.45 11.99
C ARG A 30 -4.30 -12.01 11.59
N LEU A 31 -3.49 -11.28 12.36
CA LEU A 31 -3.06 -9.93 12.02
C LEU A 31 -2.19 -9.91 10.76
N ALA A 32 -1.28 -10.88 10.57
CA ALA A 32 -0.47 -10.97 9.36
C ALA A 32 -1.34 -11.18 8.10
N VAL A 33 -2.35 -12.06 8.19
CA VAL A 33 -3.32 -12.23 7.10
C VAL A 33 -4.07 -10.93 6.85
N VAL A 34 -4.57 -10.27 7.89
CA VAL A 34 -5.28 -8.99 7.77
C VAL A 34 -4.39 -7.92 7.12
N VAL A 35 -3.15 -7.79 7.59
CA VAL A 35 -2.18 -6.79 7.16
C VAL A 35 -1.71 -7.02 5.73
N LEU A 36 -1.57 -8.28 5.30
CA LEU A 36 -1.27 -8.61 3.90
C LEU A 36 -2.28 -7.97 2.93
N PHE A 37 -3.55 -7.87 3.33
CA PHE A 37 -4.59 -7.25 2.50
C PHE A 37 -4.79 -5.76 2.77
N VAL A 38 -4.56 -5.28 4.00
CA VAL A 38 -4.72 -3.87 4.37
C VAL A 38 -3.55 -3.00 3.93
N GLY A 39 -2.30 -3.50 4.02
CA GLY A 39 -1.10 -2.78 3.60
C GLY A 39 -1.05 -2.50 2.09
N GLY A 40 -1.85 -3.23 1.33
CA GLY A 40 -1.99 -3.10 -0.11
C GLY A 40 -0.69 -3.44 -0.89
N PRO A 41 -0.78 -3.64 -2.21
CA PRO A 41 0.40 -3.82 -3.06
C PRO A 41 1.34 -2.59 -3.08
N SER A 42 0.88 -1.44 -2.58
CA SER A 42 1.54 -0.14 -2.68
C SER A 42 2.90 -0.04 -1.99
N LEU A 43 3.16 -0.83 -0.95
CA LEU A 43 4.41 -0.76 -0.19
C LEU A 43 5.48 -1.77 -0.64
N GLY A 44 5.12 -2.77 -1.46
CA GLY A 44 6.01 -3.88 -1.83
C GLY A 44 6.34 -4.01 -3.33
N PHE A 45 5.51 -3.47 -4.22
CA PHE A 45 5.71 -3.61 -5.67
C PHE A 45 6.68 -2.58 -6.29
N ASN A 46 7.39 -1.78 -5.47
CA ASN A 46 8.49 -0.95 -5.95
C ASN A 46 9.77 -1.77 -6.26
N GLY A 47 9.81 -3.07 -5.94
CA GLY A 47 10.98 -3.93 -6.19
C GLY A 47 11.16 -4.39 -7.65
N ALA A 48 10.15 -4.25 -8.50
CA ALA A 48 10.24 -4.55 -9.92
C ALA A 48 10.53 -3.27 -10.73
N GLN A 49 11.57 -2.52 -10.34
CA GLN A 49 12.18 -1.57 -11.27
C GLN A 49 12.97 -2.39 -12.29
N SER A 50 12.28 -2.96 -13.27
CA SER A 50 12.92 -3.49 -14.47
C SER A 50 13.54 -2.31 -15.21
N SER A 51 14.82 -2.05 -14.95
CA SER A 51 15.63 -1.17 -15.77
C SER A 51 15.67 -1.76 -17.17
N VAL A 52 14.80 -1.28 -18.06
CA VAL A 52 14.90 -1.56 -19.48
C VAL A 52 16.22 -0.93 -19.93
N PRO A 53 17.19 -1.70 -20.45
CA PRO A 53 18.39 -1.12 -21.01
C PRO A 53 17.95 -0.24 -22.18
N VAL A 54 18.05 1.07 -22.01
CA VAL A 54 17.94 2.01 -23.12
C VAL A 54 19.29 1.95 -23.80
N ASP A 55 19.38 1.19 -24.89
CA ASP A 55 20.53 1.24 -25.77
C ASP A 55 20.57 2.65 -26.34
N SER A 56 21.46 3.48 -25.81
CA SER A 56 21.71 4.83 -26.29
C SER A 56 22.53 4.74 -27.56
N GLY A 57 21.86 4.34 -28.66
CA GLY A 57 22.40 4.44 -30.01
C GLY A 57 22.85 5.87 -30.28
N GLY A 58 24.04 6.03 -30.86
CA GLY A 58 24.60 7.34 -31.18
C GLY A 58 23.66 8.16 -32.10
N PRO A 59 23.82 9.49 -32.16
CA PRO A 59 22.96 10.34 -32.96
C PRO A 59 23.04 9.92 -34.44
N GLY A 60 21.98 9.32 -34.97
CA GLY A 60 21.87 8.95 -36.39
C GLY A 60 21.58 7.49 -36.72
N GLU A 61 21.56 6.57 -35.74
CA GLU A 61 21.13 5.20 -36.03
C GLU A 61 19.60 5.10 -36.10
N PRO A 62 19.02 4.59 -37.21
CA PRO A 62 17.60 4.30 -37.28
C PRO A 62 17.24 3.26 -36.20
N PHE A 63 16.23 3.55 -35.38
CA PHE A 63 15.70 2.57 -34.44
C PHE A 63 15.45 1.25 -35.17
N PRO A 64 15.92 0.10 -34.65
CA PRO A 64 15.62 -1.18 -35.26
C PRO A 64 14.11 -1.31 -35.37
N ALA A 65 13.61 -1.54 -36.60
CA ALA A 65 12.19 -1.72 -36.85
C ALA A 65 11.70 -2.85 -35.93
N THR A 66 10.73 -2.54 -35.08
CA THR A 66 10.14 -3.53 -34.19
C THR A 66 9.52 -4.62 -35.07
N PRO A 67 9.89 -5.90 -34.88
CA PRO A 67 9.31 -6.97 -35.67
C PRO A 67 7.79 -6.95 -35.50
N PRO A 68 7.01 -7.16 -36.58
CA PRO A 68 5.56 -7.13 -36.49
C PRO A 68 5.08 -8.16 -35.48
N VAL A 69 4.51 -7.67 -34.38
CA VAL A 69 3.99 -8.49 -33.31
C VAL A 69 2.70 -9.14 -33.80
N GLY A 70 2.74 -10.46 -34.01
CA GLY A 70 1.58 -11.22 -34.49
C GLY A 70 0.39 -11.13 -33.53
N ALA A 71 -0.83 -11.31 -34.05
CA ALA A 71 -2.07 -11.26 -33.27
C ALA A 71 -2.06 -12.21 -32.06
N GLU A 72 -1.35 -13.34 -32.16
CA GLU A 72 -1.17 -14.32 -31.08
C GLU A 72 -0.48 -13.71 -29.85
N VAL A 73 0.58 -12.91 -30.05
CA VAL A 73 1.30 -12.26 -28.96
C VAL A 73 0.41 -11.21 -28.30
N TRP A 74 -0.34 -10.42 -29.08
CA TRP A 74 -1.30 -9.47 -28.53
C TRP A 74 -2.42 -10.15 -27.74
N ALA A 75 -2.88 -11.33 -28.17
CA ALA A 75 -3.87 -12.12 -27.44
C ALA A 75 -3.31 -12.65 -26.11
N VAL A 76 -2.06 -13.13 -26.09
CA VAL A 76 -1.37 -13.54 -24.84
C VAL A 76 -1.20 -12.35 -23.92
N VAL A 77 -0.72 -11.21 -24.41
CA VAL A 77 -0.56 -9.97 -23.62
C VAL A 77 -1.90 -9.52 -23.06
N ALA A 78 -2.96 -9.46 -23.87
CA ALA A 78 -4.30 -9.09 -23.42
C ALA A 78 -4.82 -10.04 -22.33
N THR A 79 -4.57 -11.34 -22.47
CA THR A 79 -4.96 -12.36 -21.48
C THR A 79 -4.21 -12.17 -20.17
N VAL A 80 -2.88 -11.97 -20.22
CA VAL A 80 -2.05 -11.73 -19.04
C VAL A 80 -2.46 -10.43 -18.34
N VAL A 81 -2.69 -9.36 -19.09
CA VAL A 81 -3.16 -8.07 -18.55
C VAL A 81 -4.54 -8.23 -17.92
N ALA A 82 -5.48 -8.90 -18.58
CA ALA A 82 -6.81 -9.16 -18.02
C ALA A 82 -6.74 -9.98 -16.72
N ALA A 83 -5.90 -11.02 -16.68
CA ALA A 83 -5.67 -11.80 -15.47
C ALA A 83 -5.08 -10.95 -14.34
N ALA A 84 -4.07 -10.14 -14.65
CA ALA A 84 -3.46 -9.23 -13.68
C ALA A 84 -4.47 -8.20 -13.13
N VAL A 85 -5.30 -7.63 -14.00
CA VAL A 85 -6.39 -6.71 -13.61
C VAL A 85 -7.40 -7.41 -12.71
N LEU A 86 -7.85 -8.61 -13.05
CA LEU A 86 -8.79 -9.40 -12.24
C LEU A 86 -8.22 -9.72 -10.85
N ILE A 87 -6.95 -10.14 -10.79
CA ILE A 87 -6.25 -10.39 -9.52
C ILE A 87 -6.15 -9.10 -8.72
N GLY A 88 -5.77 -7.98 -9.33
CA GLY A 88 -5.70 -6.67 -8.68
C GLY A 88 -7.04 -6.23 -8.10
N LEU A 89 -8.14 -6.41 -8.85
CA LEU A 89 -9.49 -6.12 -8.38
C LEU A 89 -9.90 -7.00 -7.20
N ALA A 90 -9.59 -8.30 -7.25
CA ALA A 90 -9.87 -9.22 -6.16
C ALA A 90 -9.11 -8.82 -4.89
N LEU A 91 -7.81 -8.49 -5.01
CA LEU A 91 -6.99 -8.02 -3.89
C LEU A 91 -7.51 -6.70 -3.32
N LEU A 92 -7.90 -5.75 -4.16
CA LEU A 92 -8.46 -4.46 -3.74
C LEU A 92 -9.78 -4.65 -3.00
N PHE A 93 -10.63 -5.57 -3.45
CA PHE A 93 -11.87 -5.93 -2.75
C PHE A 93 -11.59 -6.55 -1.38
N VAL A 94 -10.71 -7.55 -1.31
CA VAL A 94 -10.35 -8.19 -0.05
C VAL A 94 -9.74 -7.19 0.92
N GLY A 95 -8.81 -6.35 0.47
CA GLY A 95 -8.22 -5.28 1.30
C GLY A 95 -9.26 -4.30 1.84
N SER A 96 -10.22 -3.91 1.01
CA SER A 96 -11.31 -3.01 1.42
C SER A 96 -12.21 -3.63 2.49
N VAL A 97 -12.51 -4.93 2.41
CA VAL A 97 -13.28 -5.61 3.47
C VAL A 97 -12.42 -5.83 4.72
N MET A 98 -11.14 -6.14 4.54
CA MET A 98 -10.21 -6.46 5.61
C MET A 98 -9.93 -5.28 6.54
N GLU A 99 -9.98 -4.04 6.04
CA GLU A 99 -9.88 -2.84 6.88
C GLU A 99 -10.97 -2.76 7.95
N PHE A 100 -12.20 -3.13 7.59
CA PHE A 100 -13.30 -3.16 8.55
C PHE A 100 -13.13 -4.28 9.57
N VAL A 101 -12.55 -5.41 9.16
CA VAL A 101 -12.22 -6.52 10.07
C VAL A 101 -11.09 -6.13 11.02
N LEU A 102 -10.06 -5.43 10.55
CA LEU A 102 -8.95 -4.94 11.37
C LEU A 102 -9.45 -4.02 12.48
N ILE A 103 -10.31 -3.05 12.15
CA ILE A 103 -10.88 -2.11 13.13
C ILE A 103 -11.66 -2.87 14.21
N GLU A 104 -12.47 -3.83 13.81
CA GLU A 104 -13.30 -4.60 14.75
C GLU A 104 -12.45 -5.56 15.61
N ALA A 105 -11.40 -6.14 15.04
CA ALA A 105 -10.45 -6.98 15.77
C ALA A 105 -9.63 -6.18 16.79
N VAL A 106 -9.22 -4.96 16.45
CA VAL A 106 -8.53 -4.04 17.37
C VAL A 106 -9.47 -3.55 18.47
N ARG A 107 -10.75 -3.32 18.15
CA ARG A 107 -11.75 -2.83 19.10
C ARG A 107 -12.18 -3.89 20.12
N ASN A 108 -12.36 -5.14 19.70
CA ASN A 108 -12.94 -6.19 20.54
C ASN A 108 -11.90 -7.20 21.07
N GLU A 109 -10.61 -7.02 20.74
CA GLU A 109 -9.50 -7.92 21.10
C GLU A 109 -9.69 -9.40 20.70
N ASP A 110 -10.66 -9.68 19.83
CA ASP A 110 -11.10 -11.05 19.54
C ASP A 110 -11.14 -11.27 18.02
N ALA A 111 -10.22 -12.10 17.52
CA ALA A 111 -9.94 -12.20 16.08
C ALA A 111 -10.84 -13.24 15.36
N ARG A 112 -12.16 -13.09 15.47
CA ARG A 112 -13.15 -13.93 14.76
C ARG A 112 -13.45 -13.41 13.34
N ILE A 113 -12.46 -13.55 12.46
CA ILE A 113 -12.46 -13.02 11.07
C ILE A 113 -13.76 -13.34 10.30
N GLY A 114 -14.24 -14.59 10.40
CA GLY A 114 -15.41 -15.05 9.62
C GLY A 114 -16.73 -14.35 9.96
N THR A 115 -16.97 -14.02 11.23
CA THR A 115 -18.22 -13.37 11.67
C THR A 115 -18.23 -11.89 11.26
N TYR A 116 -17.10 -11.21 11.40
CA TYR A 116 -16.96 -9.80 11.03
C TYR A 116 -17.02 -9.59 9.52
N TRP A 117 -16.39 -10.48 8.74
CA TRP A 117 -16.48 -10.49 7.28
C TRP A 117 -17.94 -10.50 6.80
N ARG A 118 -18.74 -11.45 7.30
CA ARG A 118 -20.16 -11.57 6.94
C ARG A 118 -21.03 -10.38 7.36
N ARG A 119 -20.66 -9.65 8.43
CA ARG A 119 -21.43 -8.50 8.90
C ARG A 119 -21.08 -7.21 8.15
N ARG A 120 -19.81 -7.01 7.76
CA ARG A 120 -19.33 -5.76 7.17
C ARG A 120 -19.01 -5.81 5.67
N TRP A 121 -19.18 -6.94 4.96
CA TRP A 121 -18.90 -7.03 3.51
C TRP A 121 -19.63 -5.97 2.67
N ARG A 122 -20.85 -5.53 3.06
CA ARG A 122 -21.57 -4.45 2.36
C ARG A 122 -20.87 -3.10 2.48
N GLN A 123 -20.26 -2.82 3.64
CA GLN A 123 -19.45 -1.61 3.86
C GLN A 123 -18.13 -1.72 3.08
N GLY A 124 -17.50 -2.89 3.10
CA GLY A 124 -16.33 -3.21 2.28
C GLY A 124 -16.56 -3.03 0.78
N LEU A 125 -17.72 -3.47 0.27
CA LEU A 125 -18.11 -3.30 -1.14
C LEU A 125 -18.30 -1.82 -1.53
N ARG A 126 -18.87 -1.01 -0.63
CA ARG A 126 -19.00 0.45 -0.85
C ARG A 126 -17.64 1.14 -0.89
N LEU A 127 -16.72 0.75 0.01
CA LEU A 127 -15.35 1.25 0.02
C LEU A 127 -14.58 0.81 -1.24
N PHE A 128 -14.72 -0.46 -1.63
CA PHE A 128 -14.16 -0.99 -2.87
C PHE A 128 -14.63 -0.18 -4.09
N GLY A 129 -15.93 0.06 -4.22
CA GLY A 129 -16.49 0.84 -5.34
C GLY A 129 -15.94 2.26 -5.37
N PHE A 130 -15.83 2.93 -4.22
CA PHE A 130 -15.23 4.27 -4.12
C PHE A 130 -13.75 4.27 -4.52
N ARG A 131 -12.96 3.30 -4.03
CA ARG A 131 -11.56 3.13 -4.41
C ARG A 131 -11.39 2.81 -5.88
N LEU A 132 -12.26 2.00 -6.44
CA LEU A 132 -12.28 1.67 -7.86
C LEU A 132 -12.52 2.93 -8.70
N VAL A 133 -13.49 3.76 -8.32
CA VAL A 133 -13.79 5.02 -9.02
C VAL A 133 -12.58 5.96 -8.97
N ILE A 134 -11.95 6.14 -7.80
CA ILE A 134 -10.73 6.95 -7.68
C ILE A 134 -9.60 6.36 -8.53
N GLY A 135 -9.38 5.05 -8.47
CA GLY A 135 -8.34 4.37 -9.24
C GLY A 135 -8.54 4.53 -10.74
N VAL A 136 -9.75 4.31 -11.24
CA VAL A 136 -10.12 4.51 -12.65
C VAL A 136 -9.98 5.97 -13.06
N LEU A 137 -10.39 6.92 -12.22
CA LEU A 137 -10.25 8.34 -12.54
C LEU A 137 -8.78 8.75 -12.59
N THR A 138 -7.96 8.21 -11.69
CA THR A 138 -6.51 8.49 -11.61
C THR A 138 -5.79 7.92 -12.83
N LEU A 139 -5.96 6.62 -13.08
CA LEU A 139 -5.32 5.92 -14.20
C LEU A 139 -5.86 6.40 -15.55
N GLY A 140 -7.17 6.62 -15.66
CA GLY A 140 -7.82 7.12 -16.86
C GLY A 140 -7.34 8.53 -17.20
N SER A 141 -7.28 9.44 -16.23
CA SER A 141 -6.72 10.78 -16.44
C SER A 141 -5.25 10.71 -16.85
N ALA A 142 -4.43 9.91 -16.14
CA ALA A 142 -3.03 9.73 -16.49
C ALA A 142 -2.85 9.18 -17.91
N ALA A 143 -3.65 8.18 -18.31
CA ALA A 143 -3.63 7.59 -19.65
C ALA A 143 -4.06 8.59 -20.73
N VAL A 144 -5.09 9.40 -20.48
CA VAL A 144 -5.53 10.45 -21.41
C VAL A 144 -4.43 11.49 -21.60
N ILE A 145 -3.81 11.95 -20.51
CA ILE A 145 -2.74 12.95 -20.57
C ILE A 145 -1.51 12.38 -21.27
N ALA A 146 -1.09 11.15 -20.92
CA ALA A 146 0.00 10.46 -21.58
C ALA A 146 -0.29 10.25 -23.08
N GLY A 147 -1.51 9.85 -23.43
CA GLY A 147 -1.96 9.71 -24.81
C GLY A 147 -1.89 11.04 -25.57
N LEU A 148 -2.38 12.14 -24.99
CA LEU A 148 -2.32 13.47 -25.61
C LEU A 148 -0.88 13.92 -25.87
N VAL A 149 0.05 13.60 -24.96
CA VAL A 149 1.47 13.95 -25.05
C VAL A 149 2.22 13.06 -26.04
N LEU A 150 1.94 11.76 -26.06
CA LEU A 150 2.72 10.77 -26.82
C LEU A 150 2.18 10.53 -28.24
N LEU A 151 0.88 10.71 -28.47
CA LEU A 151 0.25 10.44 -29.77
C LEU A 151 0.87 11.24 -30.93
N PRO A 152 1.18 12.54 -30.81
CA PRO A 152 1.87 13.29 -31.85
C PRO A 152 3.26 12.73 -32.20
N VAL A 153 3.96 12.14 -31.22
CA VAL A 153 5.29 11.54 -31.41
C VAL A 153 5.18 10.24 -32.21
N VAL A 154 4.16 9.43 -31.90
CA VAL A 154 3.93 8.14 -32.55
C VAL A 154 3.40 8.31 -33.98
N VAL A 155 2.52 9.29 -34.21
CA VAL A 155 1.90 9.54 -35.52
C VAL A 155 2.78 10.42 -36.42
N GLY A 156 3.59 11.31 -35.84
CA GLY A 156 4.39 12.30 -36.57
C GLY A 156 5.69 11.80 -37.20
N GLY A 157 6.03 10.53 -37.08
CA GLY A 157 7.14 9.93 -37.86
C GLY A 157 8.53 10.53 -37.60
N GLY A 158 8.94 10.69 -36.33
CA GLY A 158 10.35 10.69 -35.87
C GLY A 158 11.37 11.74 -36.38
N THR A 159 11.15 12.47 -37.47
CA THR A 159 12.18 13.32 -38.12
C THR A 159 11.91 14.82 -38.11
N ASP A 160 10.78 15.26 -37.56
CA ASP A 160 10.43 16.69 -37.47
C ASP A 160 10.90 17.33 -36.15
N PRO A 161 11.05 18.68 -36.09
CA PRO A 161 11.36 19.45 -34.86
C PRO A 161 10.41 19.19 -33.67
N ALA A 162 9.35 18.40 -33.88
CA ALA A 162 8.53 17.75 -32.87
C ALA A 162 9.32 16.91 -31.84
N ALA A 163 10.54 16.45 -32.14
CA ALA A 163 11.43 15.77 -31.17
C ALA A 163 11.86 16.68 -29.99
N GLY A 164 11.93 18.01 -30.19
CA GLY A 164 12.14 18.96 -29.09
C GLY A 164 10.86 19.17 -28.25
N LEU A 165 9.70 19.16 -28.91
CA LEU A 165 8.39 19.21 -28.25
C LEU A 165 8.12 17.95 -27.42
N SER A 166 8.63 16.77 -27.80
CA SER A 166 8.43 15.54 -27.02
C SER A 166 9.19 15.54 -25.69
N VAL A 167 10.40 16.13 -25.63
CA VAL A 167 11.15 16.26 -24.37
C VAL A 167 10.48 17.28 -23.45
N VAL A 168 10.04 18.42 -23.99
CA VAL A 168 9.32 19.44 -23.21
C VAL A 168 7.96 18.91 -22.74
N ALA A 169 7.23 18.18 -23.57
CA ALA A 169 5.96 17.59 -23.20
C ALA A 169 6.12 16.47 -22.17
N LEU A 170 7.18 15.66 -22.26
CA LEU A 170 7.51 14.66 -21.23
C LEU A 170 7.90 15.32 -19.90
N LEU A 171 8.68 16.41 -19.94
CA LEU A 171 9.02 17.20 -18.76
C LEU A 171 7.79 17.86 -18.12
N LEU A 172 6.81 18.31 -18.93
CA LEU A 172 5.55 18.86 -18.43
C LEU A 172 4.57 17.78 -17.95
N LEU A 173 4.68 16.54 -18.44
CA LEU A 173 3.87 15.41 -17.98
C LEU A 173 4.20 15.04 -16.53
N VAL A 174 5.48 15.06 -16.15
CA VAL A 174 5.94 14.69 -14.80
C VAL A 174 5.21 15.47 -13.70
N PRO A 175 5.19 16.82 -13.65
CA PRO A 175 4.51 17.55 -12.58
C PRO A 175 2.99 17.31 -12.58
N VAL A 176 2.36 17.09 -13.74
CA VAL A 176 0.93 16.80 -13.83
C VAL A 176 0.62 15.42 -13.23
N VAL A 177 1.41 14.40 -13.59
CA VAL A 177 1.27 13.04 -13.03
C VAL A 177 1.56 13.04 -11.54
N VAL A 178 2.59 13.79 -11.09
CA VAL A 178 2.90 13.94 -9.66
C VAL A 178 1.75 14.63 -8.92
N ALA A 179 1.21 15.73 -9.45
CA ALA A 179 0.08 16.41 -8.84
C ALA A 179 -1.15 15.50 -8.73
N LEU A 180 -1.44 14.74 -9.80
CA LEU A 180 -2.54 13.81 -9.85
C LEU A 180 -2.35 12.64 -8.85
N ALA A 181 -1.13 12.12 -8.73
CA ALA A 181 -0.77 11.11 -7.74
C ALA A 181 -0.89 11.63 -6.30
N VAL A 182 -0.45 12.86 -6.04
CA VAL A 182 -0.56 13.51 -4.72
C VAL A 182 -2.03 13.70 -4.34
N VAL A 183 -2.85 14.26 -5.23
CA VAL A 183 -4.29 14.46 -4.97
C VAL A 183 -4.99 13.13 -4.72
N SER A 184 -4.76 12.14 -5.58
CA SER A 184 -5.36 10.80 -5.44
C SER A 184 -4.91 10.09 -4.16
N GLY A 185 -3.62 10.21 -3.82
CA GLY A 185 -3.03 9.68 -2.59
C GLY A 185 -3.61 10.34 -1.35
N LEU A 186 -3.81 11.65 -1.34
CA LEU A 186 -4.46 12.38 -0.25
C LEU A 186 -5.90 11.91 -0.09
N VAL A 187 -6.72 11.92 -1.15
CA VAL A 187 -8.12 11.50 -1.06
C VAL A 187 -8.22 10.06 -0.56
N SER A 188 -7.37 9.15 -1.05
CA SER A 188 -7.33 7.75 -0.63
C SER A 188 -6.87 7.59 0.83
N GLY A 189 -5.84 8.33 1.23
CA GLY A 189 -5.31 8.35 2.59
C GLY A 189 -6.35 8.84 3.59
N PHE A 190 -6.94 10.01 3.35
CA PHE A 190 -8.02 10.56 4.18
C PHE A 190 -9.22 9.61 4.27
N THR A 191 -9.57 8.97 3.15
CA THR A 191 -10.67 7.99 3.15
C THR A 191 -10.38 6.84 4.10
N THR A 192 -9.17 6.29 4.05
CA THR A 192 -8.76 5.12 4.83
C THR A 192 -8.56 5.44 6.32
N THR A 193 -7.98 6.61 6.59
CA THR A 193 -7.63 7.06 7.94
C THR A 193 -8.86 7.56 8.69
N PHE A 194 -9.71 8.37 8.06
CA PHE A 194 -10.78 9.08 8.76
C PHE A 194 -12.18 8.65 8.32
N VAL A 195 -12.42 8.49 7.02
CA VAL A 195 -13.76 8.19 6.50
C VAL A 195 -14.19 6.77 6.85
N VAL A 196 -13.29 5.80 6.77
CA VAL A 196 -13.57 4.40 7.17
C VAL A 196 -14.02 4.30 8.63
N PRO A 197 -13.32 4.89 9.63
CA PRO A 197 -13.82 4.89 11.01
C PRO A 197 -15.18 5.59 11.18
N VAL A 198 -15.44 6.69 10.47
CA VAL A 198 -16.76 7.36 10.48
C VAL A 198 -17.85 6.45 9.90
N MET A 199 -17.57 5.73 8.81
CA MET A 199 -18.48 4.74 8.24
C MET A 199 -18.78 3.59 9.21
N VAL A 200 -17.79 3.19 10.01
CA VAL A 200 -17.92 2.14 11.03
C VAL A 200 -18.82 2.59 12.18
N ARG A 201 -18.63 3.82 12.66
CA ARG A 201 -19.33 4.37 13.84
C ARG A 201 -20.76 4.82 13.53
N GLU A 202 -20.95 5.52 12.42
CA GLU A 202 -22.22 6.15 12.07
C GLU A 202 -23.01 5.37 10.99
N GLU A 203 -22.52 4.20 10.58
CA GLU A 203 -23.11 3.35 9.53
C GLU A 203 -23.38 4.06 8.19
N ARG A 204 -22.66 5.16 7.93
CA ARG A 204 -22.83 5.98 6.72
C ARG A 204 -22.20 5.36 5.47
N THR A 205 -22.64 5.84 4.30
CA THR A 205 -21.95 5.61 3.02
C THR A 205 -20.64 6.39 2.98
N VAL A 206 -19.73 6.02 2.06
CA VAL A 206 -18.44 6.72 1.88
C VAL A 206 -18.67 8.22 1.64
N LEU A 207 -19.62 8.58 0.77
CA LEU A 207 -19.98 9.97 0.47
C LEU A 207 -20.60 10.68 1.69
N GLY A 208 -21.46 9.99 2.46
CA GLY A 208 -22.07 10.56 3.66
C GLY A 208 -21.08 10.81 4.79
N ALA A 209 -20.05 9.96 4.91
CA ALA A 209 -18.93 10.14 5.83
C ALA A 209 -17.98 11.26 5.35
N TRP A 210 -17.72 11.36 4.04
CA TRP A 210 -16.97 12.49 3.45
C TRP A 210 -17.68 13.83 3.68
N GLY A 211 -18.99 13.91 3.45
CA GLY A 211 -19.77 15.12 3.69
C GLY A 211 -19.80 15.54 5.15
N ARG A 212 -19.66 14.58 6.09
CA ARG A 212 -19.54 14.88 7.52
C ARG A 212 -18.15 15.41 7.89
N LEU A 213 -17.11 14.95 7.21
CA LEU A 213 -15.72 15.29 7.50
C LEU A 213 -15.27 16.60 6.82
N TRP A 214 -15.87 16.96 5.68
CA TRP A 214 -15.53 18.16 4.91
C TRP A 214 -15.59 19.48 5.72
N PRO A 215 -16.65 19.76 6.50
CA PRO A 215 -16.71 20.98 7.32
C PRO A 215 -15.57 21.09 8.32
N THR A 216 -15.15 19.96 8.91
CA THR A 216 -14.07 19.91 9.89
C THR A 216 -12.72 20.21 9.24
N ILE A 217 -12.45 19.67 8.02
CA ILE A 217 -11.25 20.01 7.25
C ILE A 217 -11.18 21.50 6.98
N THR A 218 -12.29 22.08 6.51
CA THR A 218 -12.31 23.51 6.16
C THR A 218 -12.22 24.42 7.38
N ALA A 219 -12.67 23.95 8.55
CA ALA A 219 -12.58 24.70 9.80
C ALA A 219 -11.16 24.72 10.39
N HIS A 220 -10.41 23.61 10.26
CA HIS A 220 -9.07 23.46 10.87
C HIS A 220 -8.00 22.97 9.87
N PRO A 221 -7.77 23.68 8.75
CA PRO A 221 -6.93 23.18 7.66
C PRO A 221 -5.47 22.95 8.08
N TRP A 222 -4.96 23.75 9.02
CA TRP A 222 -3.57 23.64 9.48
C TRP A 222 -3.30 22.36 10.28
N GLN A 223 -4.30 21.87 11.03
CA GLN A 223 -4.18 20.62 11.78
C GLN A 223 -4.14 19.42 10.83
N TYR A 224 -5.01 19.41 9.82
CA TYR A 224 -5.00 18.37 8.80
C TYR A 224 -3.73 18.39 7.95
N LEU A 225 -3.22 19.58 7.62
CA LEU A 225 -1.94 19.72 6.92
C LEU A 225 -0.78 19.16 7.76
N ALA A 226 -0.72 19.52 9.05
CA ALA A 226 0.28 18.98 9.97
C ALA A 226 0.19 17.45 10.07
N PHE A 227 -1.02 16.90 10.18
CA PHE A 227 -1.24 15.45 10.16
C PHE A 227 -0.72 14.80 8.88
N VAL A 228 -1.01 15.38 7.71
CA VAL A 228 -0.53 14.87 6.41
C VAL A 228 1.00 14.86 6.38
N VAL A 229 1.64 15.96 6.77
CA VAL A 229 3.10 16.09 6.77
C VAL A 229 3.73 15.06 7.71
N VAL A 230 3.25 14.97 8.95
CA VAL A 230 3.75 13.99 9.92
C VAL A 230 3.51 12.57 9.44
N SER A 231 2.32 12.27 8.90
CA SER A 231 2.01 10.96 8.33
C SER A 231 2.95 10.59 7.20
N VAL A 232 3.28 11.52 6.30
CA VAL A 232 4.24 11.27 5.21
C VAL A 232 5.62 10.94 5.77
N LEU A 233 6.11 11.71 6.76
CA LEU A 233 7.41 11.46 7.40
C LEU A 233 7.44 10.10 8.12
N VAL A 234 6.41 9.79 8.90
CA VAL A 234 6.29 8.52 9.62
C VAL A 234 6.21 7.34 8.65
N ASN A 235 5.39 7.44 7.60
CA ASN A 235 5.31 6.39 6.57
C ASN A 235 6.63 6.24 5.80
N LEU A 236 7.37 7.32 5.57
CA LEU A 236 8.69 7.25 4.94
C LEU A 236 9.67 6.48 5.82
N VAL A 237 9.77 6.84 7.11
CA VAL A 237 10.67 6.16 8.06
C VAL A 237 10.28 4.69 8.22
N LEU A 238 9.00 4.40 8.46
CA LEU A 238 8.50 3.03 8.63
C LEU A 238 8.66 2.22 7.34
N GLY A 239 8.46 2.84 6.17
CA GLY A 239 8.69 2.22 4.87
C GLY A 239 10.15 1.82 4.67
N ILE A 240 11.10 2.69 5.03
CA ILE A 240 12.54 2.39 4.96
C ILE A 240 12.88 1.24 5.92
N LEU A 241 12.43 1.32 7.18
CA LEU A 241 12.68 0.26 8.18
C LEU A 241 12.11 -1.08 7.75
N LEU A 242 10.89 -1.10 7.22
CA LEU A 242 10.26 -2.30 6.66
C LEU A 242 11.03 -2.81 5.45
N GLY A 243 11.44 -1.92 4.53
CA GLY A 243 12.22 -2.29 3.36
C GLY A 243 13.53 -2.97 3.75
N ILE A 244 14.24 -2.42 4.74
CA ILE A 244 15.46 -3.02 5.30
C ILE A 244 15.16 -4.39 5.94
N ALA A 245 14.11 -4.50 6.75
CA ALA A 245 13.74 -5.74 7.41
C ALA A 245 13.36 -6.84 6.40
N VAL A 246 12.59 -6.50 5.37
CA VAL A 246 12.21 -7.42 4.28
C VAL A 246 13.43 -7.80 3.45
N ALA A 247 14.33 -6.86 3.15
CA ALA A 247 15.58 -7.15 2.44
C ALA A 247 16.45 -8.12 3.24
N PHE A 248 16.56 -7.92 4.56
CA PHE A 248 17.30 -8.83 5.43
C PHE A 248 16.65 -10.23 5.47
N ALA A 249 15.32 -10.30 5.60
CA ALA A 249 14.58 -11.56 5.52
C ALA A 249 14.77 -12.25 4.15
N ALA A 250 14.77 -11.50 3.06
CA ALA A 250 15.02 -12.01 1.71
C ALA A 250 16.42 -12.61 1.59
N ILE A 251 17.46 -11.91 2.06
CA ILE A 251 18.84 -12.40 2.07
C ILE A 251 18.96 -13.67 2.91
N LEU A 252 18.36 -13.69 4.10
CA LEU A 252 18.40 -14.84 4.99
C LEU A 252 17.71 -16.07 4.36
N LEU A 253 16.57 -15.87 3.69
CA LEU A 253 15.87 -16.91 2.95
C LEU A 253 16.63 -17.33 1.68
N LEU A 254 17.36 -16.42 1.04
CA LEU A 254 18.11 -16.73 -0.17
C LEU A 254 19.21 -17.77 0.09
N ILE A 255 19.73 -17.88 1.32
CA ILE A 255 20.76 -18.88 1.65
C ILE A 255 20.23 -20.33 1.47
N PRO A 256 19.18 -20.79 2.20
CA PRO A 256 18.67 -22.15 2.03
C PRO A 256 18.02 -22.36 0.66
N PHE A 257 17.24 -21.41 0.16
CA PHE A 257 16.56 -21.57 -1.14
C PHE A 257 17.53 -21.46 -2.32
N GLY A 258 18.55 -20.61 -2.22
CA GLY A 258 19.60 -20.49 -3.22
C GLY A 258 20.45 -21.76 -3.32
N LEU A 259 20.69 -22.46 -2.20
CA LEU A 259 21.38 -23.76 -2.23
C LEU A 259 20.56 -24.80 -3.02
N ILE A 260 19.26 -24.91 -2.74
CA ILE A 260 18.36 -25.85 -3.43
C ILE A 260 18.21 -25.45 -4.91
N GLY A 261 18.10 -24.15 -5.20
CA GLY A 261 18.04 -23.63 -6.56
C GLY A 261 19.32 -23.91 -7.35
N GLY A 262 20.48 -23.78 -6.70
CA GLY A 262 21.78 -24.14 -7.26
C GLY A 262 21.87 -25.62 -7.62
N ILE A 263 21.35 -26.51 -6.76
CA ILE A 263 21.21 -27.94 -7.08
C ILE A 263 20.30 -28.12 -8.30
N GLY A 264 19.20 -27.37 -8.40
CA GLY A 264 18.32 -27.36 -9.57
C GLY A 264 19.03 -26.97 -10.87
N VAL A 265 19.92 -25.98 -10.84
CA VAL A 265 20.74 -25.58 -12.00
C VAL A 265 21.73 -26.68 -12.40
N LEU A 266 22.36 -27.34 -11.44
CA LEU A 266 23.23 -28.49 -11.72
C LEU A 266 22.44 -29.68 -12.29
N LEU A 267 21.20 -29.90 -11.81
CA LEU A 267 20.31 -30.94 -12.32
C LEU A 267 19.81 -30.63 -13.73
N PHE A 268 19.63 -29.34 -14.07
CA PHE A 268 19.20 -28.92 -15.41
C PHE A 268 20.16 -29.39 -16.50
N SER A 269 21.46 -29.38 -16.24
CA SER A 269 22.46 -29.86 -17.21
C SER A 269 22.51 -31.39 -17.35
N ALA A 270 22.02 -32.14 -16.37
CA ALA A 270 21.94 -33.60 -16.41
C ALA A 270 20.59 -34.10 -16.93
N VAL A 271 19.49 -33.55 -16.39
CA VAL A 271 18.10 -33.89 -16.71
C VAL A 271 17.27 -32.60 -16.70
N GLU A 272 17.07 -32.03 -17.88
CA GLU A 272 16.46 -30.72 -18.08
C GLU A 272 15.12 -30.56 -17.36
N SER A 273 14.20 -31.52 -17.55
CA SER A 273 12.86 -31.49 -16.96
C SER A 273 12.87 -31.49 -15.43
N LEU A 274 13.80 -32.25 -14.83
CA LEU A 274 13.95 -32.35 -13.38
C LEU A 274 14.60 -31.07 -12.82
N GLY A 275 15.61 -30.53 -13.50
CA GLY A 275 16.21 -29.24 -13.16
C GLY A 275 15.21 -28.09 -13.17
N ILE A 276 14.41 -27.97 -14.24
CA ILE A 276 13.33 -26.96 -14.33
C ILE A 276 12.35 -27.13 -13.17
N ALA A 277 11.90 -28.36 -12.90
CA ALA A 277 10.95 -28.61 -11.81
C ALA A 277 11.50 -28.16 -10.46
N VAL A 278 12.75 -28.49 -10.13
CA VAL A 278 13.39 -28.08 -8.88
C VAL A 278 13.53 -26.56 -8.80
N ILE A 279 13.96 -25.89 -9.87
CA ILE A 279 14.12 -24.43 -9.91
C ILE A 279 12.77 -23.74 -9.68
N VAL A 280 11.73 -24.15 -10.42
CA VAL A 280 10.40 -23.54 -10.33
C VAL A 280 9.80 -23.75 -8.94
N VAL A 281 9.85 -24.97 -8.40
CA VAL A 281 9.33 -25.26 -7.06
C VAL A 281 10.09 -24.45 -6.00
N THR A 282 11.40 -24.37 -6.09
CA THR A 282 12.23 -23.59 -5.16
C THR A 282 11.92 -22.10 -5.24
N ALA A 283 11.76 -21.55 -6.45
CA ALA A 283 11.39 -20.15 -6.66
C ALA A 283 10.00 -19.83 -6.09
N LEU A 284 9.02 -20.71 -6.29
CA LEU A 284 7.67 -20.55 -5.73
C LEU A 284 7.68 -20.62 -4.20
N LEU A 285 8.43 -21.55 -3.61
CA LEU A 285 8.56 -21.67 -2.15
C LEU A 285 9.30 -20.47 -1.55
N PHE A 286 10.34 -19.97 -2.22
CA PHE A 286 11.04 -18.75 -1.83
C PHE A 286 10.10 -17.54 -1.86
N ALA A 287 9.35 -17.36 -2.95
CA ALA A 287 8.39 -16.28 -3.08
C ALA A 287 7.29 -16.36 -2.00
N LEU A 288 6.78 -17.56 -1.71
CA LEU A 288 5.80 -17.78 -0.65
C LEU A 288 6.38 -17.48 0.74
N ALA A 289 7.59 -17.95 1.04
CA ALA A 289 8.26 -17.71 2.31
C ALA A 289 8.53 -16.20 2.50
N LEU A 290 8.97 -15.51 1.45
CA LEU A 290 9.21 -14.07 1.48
C LEU A 290 7.91 -13.28 1.65
N LEU A 291 6.83 -13.72 1.02
CA LEU A 291 5.49 -13.14 1.20
C LEU A 291 5.03 -13.28 2.65
N VAL A 292 5.18 -14.47 3.26
CA VAL A 292 4.81 -14.68 4.68
C VAL A 292 5.69 -13.85 5.61
N ALA A 293 7.00 -13.81 5.38
CA ALA A 293 7.93 -13.02 6.17
C ALA A 293 7.60 -11.51 6.09
N SER A 294 7.33 -11.00 4.88
CA SER A 294 6.97 -9.59 4.69
C SER A 294 5.65 -9.24 5.37
N ALA A 295 4.63 -10.11 5.30
CA ALA A 295 3.37 -9.92 6.01
C ALA A 295 3.57 -9.84 7.53
N LEU A 296 4.39 -10.72 8.11
CA LEU A 296 4.68 -10.73 9.55
C LEU A 296 5.44 -9.47 9.98
N LEU A 297 6.41 -9.01 9.19
CA LEU A 297 7.16 -7.79 9.46
C LEU A 297 6.28 -6.53 9.42
N GLN A 298 5.24 -6.53 8.58
CA GLN A 298 4.31 -5.41 8.46
C GLN A 298 3.31 -5.31 9.62
N VAL A 299 3.04 -6.40 10.35
CA VAL A 299 2.08 -6.42 11.47
C VAL A 299 2.29 -5.29 12.47
N PRO A 300 3.46 -5.13 13.10
CA PRO A 300 3.66 -4.07 14.10
C PRO A 300 3.50 -2.67 13.51
N VAL A 301 3.93 -2.47 12.27
CA VAL A 301 3.88 -1.16 11.61
C VAL A 301 2.45 -0.75 11.30
N VAL A 302 1.64 -1.65 10.74
CA VAL A 302 0.25 -1.34 10.40
C VAL A 302 -0.60 -1.12 11.66
N VAL A 303 -0.36 -1.91 12.69
CA VAL A 303 -1.03 -1.74 13.99
C VAL A 303 -0.66 -0.39 14.60
N TYR A 304 0.63 -0.04 14.61
CA TYR A 304 1.13 1.24 15.10
C TYR A 304 0.50 2.44 14.40
N LEU A 305 0.50 2.45 13.07
CA LEU A 305 -0.10 3.52 12.28
C LEU A 305 -1.60 3.65 12.53
N ARG A 306 -2.29 2.53 12.74
CA ARG A 306 -3.72 2.53 13.04
C ARG A 306 -4.01 3.14 14.42
N TYR A 307 -3.23 2.80 15.44
CA TYR A 307 -3.37 3.41 16.76
C TYR A 307 -3.05 4.90 16.74
N TYR A 308 -1.97 5.30 16.07
CA TYR A 308 -1.61 6.71 15.92
C TYR A 308 -2.74 7.51 15.28
N ALA A 309 -3.31 7.02 14.18
CA ALA A 309 -4.43 7.67 13.50
C ALA A 309 -5.68 7.81 14.39
N LEU A 310 -5.98 6.79 15.21
CA LEU A 310 -7.14 6.80 16.09
C LEU A 310 -6.98 7.76 17.28
N LEU A 311 -5.78 7.84 17.86
CA LEU A 311 -5.47 8.78 18.95
C LEU A 311 -5.54 10.22 18.46
N VAL A 312 -4.88 10.54 17.34
CA VAL A 312 -4.94 11.89 16.74
C VAL A 312 -6.38 12.28 16.39
N LEU A 313 -7.19 11.34 15.88
CA LEU A 313 -8.60 11.63 15.56
C LEU A 313 -9.42 11.95 16.83
N GLY A 314 -9.19 11.22 17.93
CA GLY A 314 -9.84 11.49 19.22
C GLY A 314 -9.36 12.78 19.89
N ASP A 315 -8.14 13.22 19.59
CA ASP A 315 -7.56 14.50 20.05
C ASP A 315 -8.11 15.70 19.28
N VAL A 316 -8.28 15.56 17.97
CA VAL A 316 -8.84 16.61 17.10
C VAL A 316 -10.35 16.75 17.31
N GLU A 317 -11.07 15.65 17.53
CA GLU A 317 -12.52 15.66 17.67
C GLU A 317 -12.98 14.61 18.69
N ALA A 318 -13.30 15.05 19.91
CA ALA A 318 -13.71 14.17 21.00
C ALA A 318 -14.99 13.36 20.67
N SER A 319 -15.86 13.86 19.79
CA SER A 319 -17.05 13.13 19.34
C SER A 319 -16.74 11.93 18.42
N LEU A 320 -15.53 11.90 17.83
CA LEU A 320 -15.03 10.84 16.97
C LEU A 320 -14.02 9.92 17.67
N ASP A 321 -13.83 10.07 18.98
CA ASP A 321 -12.97 9.17 19.76
C ASP A 321 -13.56 7.76 19.79
N LEU A 322 -12.87 6.83 19.11
CA LEU A 322 -13.28 5.43 18.99
C LEU A 322 -12.68 4.53 20.07
N ILE A 323 -11.71 5.03 20.84
CA ILE A 323 -11.01 4.29 21.89
C ILE A 323 -10.83 5.13 23.17
N PRO A 324 -11.90 5.76 23.70
CA PRO A 324 -11.79 6.71 24.81
C PRO A 324 -11.23 6.06 26.08
N GLU A 325 -11.62 4.82 26.35
CA GLU A 325 -11.17 4.05 27.52
C GLU A 325 -9.67 3.70 27.45
N ARG A 326 -9.18 3.33 26.26
CA ARG A 326 -7.75 3.04 26.04
C ARG A 326 -6.90 4.31 26.04
N ARG A 327 -7.40 5.40 25.46
CA ARG A 327 -6.75 6.71 25.49
C ARG A 327 -6.57 7.20 26.93
N ALA A 328 -7.60 7.04 27.77
CA ALA A 328 -7.51 7.33 29.19
C ALA A 328 -6.49 6.44 29.92
N ALA A 329 -6.46 5.13 29.62
CA ALA A 329 -5.52 4.20 30.24
C ALA A 329 -4.05 4.49 29.88
N VAL A 330 -3.73 4.70 28.59
CA VAL A 330 -2.35 4.97 28.14
C VAL A 330 -1.81 6.28 28.72
N ARG A 331 -2.67 7.30 28.87
CA ARG A 331 -2.29 8.59 29.45
C ARG A 331 -2.21 8.57 30.98
N ALA A 332 -3.02 7.74 31.64
CA ALA A 332 -2.87 7.47 33.06
C ALA A 332 -1.52 6.81 33.36
N ASP A 333 -1.10 5.83 32.56
CA ASP A 333 0.21 5.16 32.69
C ASP A 333 1.39 6.09 32.35
N GLY A 334 1.24 6.98 31.35
CA GLY A 334 2.24 7.98 30.98
C GLY A 334 2.40 9.11 32.02
N GLY A 335 1.31 9.50 32.70
CA GLY A 335 1.32 10.51 33.75
C GLY A 335 1.98 10.04 35.06
N ALA A 336 1.88 8.75 35.38
CA ALA A 336 2.54 8.15 36.54
C ALA A 336 4.07 8.12 36.39
N ALA A 337 4.59 7.89 35.18
CA ALA A 337 6.04 7.90 34.92
C ALA A 337 6.67 9.32 34.98
N GLY A 338 5.85 10.37 34.83
CA GLY A 338 6.30 11.77 34.91
C GLY A 338 6.31 12.37 36.32
N THR A 339 5.74 11.69 37.32
CA THR A 339 5.66 12.17 38.71
C THR A 339 6.76 11.62 39.63
N ASP A 340 7.50 10.60 39.18
CA ASP A 340 8.63 10.01 39.93
C ASP A 340 9.99 10.64 39.57
N ALA A 341 10.02 11.69 38.74
CA ALA A 341 11.23 12.35 38.26
C ALA A 341 11.41 13.81 38.72
N THR A 342 10.84 14.18 39.88
CA THR A 342 11.11 15.47 40.55
C THR A 342 11.55 15.26 41.98
#